data_AF-M4T232-F1
#
_entry.id   AF-M4T232-F1
#
_cell.length_a   1.000
_cell.length_b   1.000
_cell.length_c   1.000
_cell.angle_alpha   90.00
_cell.angle_beta   90.00
_cell.angle_gamma   90.00
#
_symmetry.space_group_name_H-M   'P 1'
#
loop_
_entity.id
_entity.type
_entity.pdbx_description
1 polymer ?
#
loop_
_entity_poly.entity_id
_entity_poly.type
_entity_poly.pdbx_seq_one_letter_code
_entity_poly.pdbx_strand_id
1 'polypeptide(L)'
;YEWHFGDVTAPLQGRRVAHTYAQSGVFNVCVSVNNTISAMEACAEMFVYEEIEDLTAQSSSPTELYSPTTVWAHLASGNNITWTFSMGDGIIYTPSDPHVSHSYIKDGNYTVNVTAANAVSSGWTILTVQVFVFQVVSMEPSGCVQERTPVNFQAWVSGNPLTHLYEWSFGDGSPNETHHGNPSVSHTYWTSGNHHLSLLLSSGVNKATKANFFSWVCVQP
;
A
#
# COMPACT_ATOMS: atom_id res chain seq x y z
N TYR A 1 -24.00 41.77 28.76
CA TYR A 1 -23.45 40.60 28.07
C TYR A 1 -22.75 41.10 26.83
N GLU A 2 -21.43 41.01 26.84
CA GLU A 2 -20.53 41.33 25.75
C GLU A 2 -19.73 40.06 25.43
N TRP A 3 -19.75 39.63 24.17
CA TRP A 3 -19.18 38.36 23.73
C TRP A 3 -17.93 38.61 22.89
N HIS A 4 -16.84 37.96 23.26
CA HIS A 4 -15.58 37.94 22.52
C HIS A 4 -15.35 36.51 22.01
N PHE A 5 -15.26 36.33 20.68
CA PHE A 5 -15.19 35.01 20.06
C PHE A 5 -13.77 34.49 19.81
N GLY A 6 -12.74 35.31 20.06
CA GLY A 6 -11.34 34.92 19.93
C GLY A 6 -10.80 34.92 18.49
N ASP A 7 -11.56 35.37 17.50
CA ASP A 7 -11.22 35.36 16.07
C ASP A 7 -10.95 36.77 15.49
N VAL A 8 -10.61 37.73 16.35
CA VAL A 8 -10.32 39.14 16.00
C VAL A 8 -11.56 39.93 15.53
N THR A 9 -12.74 39.31 15.48
CA THR A 9 -13.99 40.01 15.17
C THR A 9 -14.42 40.93 16.32
N ALA A 10 -15.19 41.96 15.98
CA ALA A 10 -15.70 42.90 16.97
C ALA A 10 -16.66 42.20 17.95
N PRO A 11 -16.64 42.57 19.24
CA PRO A 11 -17.50 41.92 20.23
C PRO A 11 -18.97 42.17 19.93
N LEU A 12 -19.81 41.17 20.20
CA LEU A 12 -21.26 41.25 20.02
C LEU A 12 -21.95 41.44 21.37
N GLN A 13 -23.01 42.25 21.39
CA GLN A 13 -23.79 42.51 22.59
C GLN A 13 -25.15 41.81 22.55
N GLY A 14 -25.55 41.22 23.67
CA GLY A 14 -26.87 40.60 23.81
C GLY A 14 -26.85 39.34 24.67
N ARG A 15 -28.04 38.94 25.15
CA ARG A 15 -28.20 37.71 25.94
C ARG A 15 -27.97 36.45 25.08
N ARG A 16 -28.27 36.52 23.79
CA ARG A 16 -28.00 35.51 22.76
C ARG A 16 -27.52 36.23 21.51
N VAL A 17 -26.46 35.74 20.91
CA VAL A 17 -25.82 36.31 19.71
C VAL A 17 -25.51 35.17 18.75
N ALA A 18 -25.60 35.44 17.45
CA ALA A 18 -25.18 34.51 16.40
C ALA A 18 -23.81 34.98 15.88
N HIS A 19 -22.89 34.02 15.71
CA HIS A 19 -21.55 34.28 15.21
C HIS A 19 -21.15 33.19 14.23
N THR A 20 -20.45 33.58 13.17
CA THR A 20 -19.93 32.67 12.14
C THR A 20 -18.43 32.86 12.06
N TYR A 21 -17.69 31.78 12.33
CA TYR A 21 -16.24 31.77 12.20
C TYR A 21 -15.83 31.67 10.73
N ALA A 22 -14.92 32.54 10.31
CA ALA A 22 -14.37 32.52 8.94
C ALA A 22 -13.23 31.49 8.77
N GLN A 23 -12.63 31.03 9.88
CA GLN A 23 -11.52 30.08 9.89
C GLN A 23 -11.80 28.98 10.92
N SER A 24 -11.30 27.78 10.63
CA SER A 24 -11.36 26.64 11.55
C SER A 24 -10.23 26.72 12.59
N GLY A 25 -10.36 25.99 13.70
CA GLY A 25 -9.35 25.93 14.75
C GLY A 25 -9.91 26.09 16.16
N VAL A 26 -9.01 26.30 17.11
CA VAL A 26 -9.33 26.46 18.53
C VAL A 26 -9.55 27.95 18.82
N PHE A 27 -10.71 28.29 19.35
CA PHE A 27 -11.07 29.65 19.74
C PHE A 27 -11.50 29.68 21.21
N ASN A 28 -10.99 30.67 21.95
CA ASN A 28 -11.41 30.91 23.32
C ASN A 28 -12.52 31.96 23.33
N VAL A 29 -13.74 31.53 23.67
CA VAL A 29 -14.93 32.38 23.67
C VAL A 29 -15.20 32.87 25.08
N CYS A 30 -15.16 34.19 25.26
CA CYS A 30 -15.38 34.84 26.55
C CYS A 30 -16.67 35.66 26.53
N VAL A 31 -17.43 35.60 27.62
CA VAL A 31 -18.59 36.47 27.86
C VAL A 31 -18.34 37.33 29.09
N SER A 32 -18.37 38.64 28.89
CA SER A 32 -18.25 39.65 29.92
C SER A 32 -19.63 40.21 30.29
N VAL A 33 -19.90 40.31 31.60
CA VAL A 33 -21.13 40.87 32.14
C VAL A 33 -20.77 41.89 33.19
N ASN A 34 -21.22 43.13 33.01
CA ASN A 34 -21.02 44.21 33.96
C ASN A 34 -22.37 44.80 34.41
N ASN A 35 -22.35 45.39 35.60
CA ASN A 35 -23.39 46.25 36.12
C ASN A 35 -22.73 47.48 36.79
N THR A 36 -23.51 48.30 37.49
CA THR A 36 -23.00 49.51 38.15
C THR A 36 -22.06 49.24 39.33
N ILE A 37 -21.91 47.99 39.77
CA ILE A 37 -21.18 47.58 40.97
C ILE A 37 -19.98 46.69 40.62
N SER A 38 -20.12 45.77 39.67
CA SER A 38 -19.08 44.78 39.33
C SER A 38 -19.12 44.35 37.86
N ALA A 39 -18.01 43.75 37.44
CA ALA A 39 -17.88 43.04 36.17
C ALA A 39 -17.36 41.62 36.41
N MET A 40 -17.80 40.67 35.59
CA MET A 40 -17.36 39.28 35.61
C MET A 40 -17.18 38.78 34.19
N GLU A 41 -16.18 37.93 33.97
CA GLU A 41 -15.90 37.28 32.71
C GLU A 41 -15.88 35.76 32.90
N ALA A 42 -16.39 35.03 31.93
CA ALA A 42 -16.27 33.58 31.84
C ALA A 42 -15.87 33.19 30.42
N CYS A 43 -14.90 32.28 30.28
CA CYS A 43 -14.41 31.82 28.99
C CYS A 43 -14.56 30.31 28.83
N ALA A 44 -14.73 29.86 27.59
CA ALA A 44 -14.76 28.46 27.20
C ALA A 44 -14.03 28.26 25.86
N GLU A 45 -13.24 27.19 25.78
CA GLU A 45 -12.57 26.80 24.55
C GLU A 45 -13.55 26.07 23.61
N MET A 46 -13.57 26.45 22.35
CA MET A 46 -14.37 25.82 21.30
C MET A 46 -13.49 25.45 20.11
N PHE A 47 -13.71 24.26 19.55
CA PHE A 47 -13.06 23.82 18.32
C PHE A 47 -14.02 23.96 17.14
N VAL A 48 -13.66 24.81 16.18
CA VAL A 48 -14.39 25.00 14.92
C VAL A 48 -13.83 24.05 13.88
N TYR A 49 -14.70 23.18 13.37
CA TYR A 49 -14.34 22.19 12.36
C TYR A 49 -14.40 22.79 10.96
N GLU A 50 -13.54 22.27 10.08
CA GLU A 50 -13.57 22.52 8.65
C GLU A 50 -14.22 21.32 7.94
N GLU A 51 -15.07 21.58 6.95
CA GLU A 51 -15.66 20.51 6.14
C GLU A 51 -14.58 19.83 5.28
N ILE A 52 -14.72 18.53 5.11
CA ILE A 52 -13.82 17.70 4.30
C ILE A 52 -14.11 17.93 2.82
N GLU A 53 -13.11 18.37 2.06
CA GLU A 53 -13.19 18.49 0.60
C GLU A 53 -12.05 17.71 -0.10
N ASP A 54 -12.34 17.25 -1.32
CA ASP A 54 -11.43 16.56 -2.23
C ASP A 54 -10.64 15.40 -1.60
N LEU A 55 -11.35 14.45 -0.99
CA LEU A 55 -10.73 13.20 -0.54
C LEU A 55 -10.23 12.38 -1.72
N THR A 56 -8.91 12.24 -1.80
CA THR A 56 -8.22 11.39 -2.76
C THR A 56 -7.39 10.33 -2.03
N ALA A 57 -7.17 9.20 -2.68
CA ALA A 57 -6.33 8.14 -2.15
C ALA A 57 -5.47 7.54 -3.26
N GLN A 58 -4.33 6.97 -2.88
CA GLN A 58 -3.38 6.32 -3.77
C GLN A 58 -2.82 5.08 -3.10
N SER A 59 -2.19 4.20 -3.89
CA SER A 59 -1.55 2.99 -3.36
C SER A 59 -0.28 2.64 -4.11
N SER A 60 0.54 1.79 -3.49
CA SER A 60 1.75 1.21 -4.09
C SER A 60 1.46 -0.01 -4.99
N SER A 61 0.18 -0.31 -5.24
CA SER A 61 -0.27 -1.42 -6.11
C SER A 61 0.20 -1.22 -7.56
N PRO A 62 0.49 -2.30 -8.32
CA PRO A 62 0.38 -3.71 -7.94
C PRO A 62 1.51 -4.18 -7.03
N THR A 63 1.18 -5.05 -6.07
CA THR A 63 2.12 -5.60 -5.09
C THR A 63 2.13 -7.11 -5.11
N GLU A 64 3.27 -7.67 -4.73
CA GLU A 64 3.43 -9.11 -4.64
C GLU A 64 2.72 -9.66 -3.40
N LEU A 65 2.22 -10.89 -3.45
CA LEU A 65 1.61 -11.57 -2.31
C LEU A 65 2.53 -11.56 -1.09
N TYR A 66 1.99 -11.30 0.10
CA TYR A 66 2.73 -11.11 1.37
C TYR A 66 3.65 -9.88 1.44
N SER A 67 3.88 -9.16 0.34
CA SER A 67 4.59 -7.88 0.37
C SER A 67 3.68 -6.75 0.89
N PRO A 68 4.24 -5.75 1.58
CA PRO A 68 3.46 -4.63 2.10
C PRO A 68 2.90 -3.79 0.94
N THR A 69 1.59 -3.58 0.98
CA THR A 69 0.89 -2.61 0.14
C THR A 69 0.62 -1.37 0.97
N THR A 70 1.19 -0.25 0.56
CA THR A 70 0.96 1.04 1.21
C THR A 70 -0.23 1.72 0.55
N VAL A 71 -1.16 2.21 1.35
CA VAL A 71 -2.28 3.04 0.92
C VAL A 71 -2.22 4.35 1.70
N TRP A 72 -2.36 5.47 1.01
CA TRP A 72 -2.37 6.79 1.64
C TRP A 72 -3.45 7.69 1.04
N ALA A 73 -3.87 8.68 1.82
CA ALA A 73 -4.94 9.59 1.50
C ALA A 73 -4.50 11.04 1.59
N HIS A 74 -5.21 11.90 0.87
CA HIS A 74 -5.02 13.35 0.89
C HIS A 74 -6.38 14.06 0.85
N LEU A 75 -6.45 15.20 1.53
CA LEU A 75 -7.59 16.10 1.55
C LEU A 75 -7.13 17.49 1.10
N ALA A 76 -7.99 18.22 0.38
CA ALA A 76 -7.76 19.64 0.15
C ALA A 76 -8.07 20.47 1.40
N SER A 77 -9.10 20.09 2.17
CA SER A 77 -9.53 20.73 3.40
C SER A 77 -10.04 19.73 4.44
N GLY A 78 -10.09 20.15 5.70
CA GLY A 78 -10.63 19.36 6.79
C GLY A 78 -9.65 19.25 7.95
N ASN A 79 -10.18 19.31 9.18
CA ASN A 79 -9.40 19.21 10.40
C ASN A 79 -9.98 18.17 11.37
N ASN A 80 -9.12 17.71 12.29
CA ASN A 80 -9.45 16.71 13.33
C ASN A 80 -10.12 15.45 12.74
N ILE A 81 -9.42 14.83 11.79
CA ILE A 81 -9.92 13.73 10.98
C ILE A 81 -9.72 12.39 11.68
N THR A 82 -10.75 11.57 11.68
CA THR A 82 -10.70 10.14 11.95
C THR A 82 -10.60 9.40 10.61
N TRP A 83 -9.49 8.70 10.40
CA TRP A 83 -9.26 7.90 9.21
C TRP A 83 -9.75 6.47 9.41
N THR A 84 -10.34 5.88 8.37
CA THR A 84 -10.67 4.45 8.33
C THR A 84 -10.28 3.88 6.98
N PHE A 85 -9.44 2.84 6.98
CA PHE A 85 -9.01 2.11 5.79
C PHE A 85 -9.55 0.68 5.85
N SER A 86 -10.51 0.34 4.99
CA SER A 86 -10.96 -1.03 4.79
C SER A 86 -10.21 -1.63 3.61
N MET A 87 -9.41 -2.67 3.84
CA MET A 87 -8.49 -3.23 2.83
C MET A 87 -9.17 -4.18 1.83
N GLY A 88 -10.48 -4.42 1.98
CA GLY A 88 -11.25 -5.29 1.06
C GLY A 88 -11.09 -6.79 1.32
N ASP A 89 -10.23 -7.20 2.25
CA ASP A 89 -10.04 -8.59 2.71
C ASP A 89 -10.73 -8.86 4.07
N GLY A 90 -11.48 -7.87 4.57
CA GLY A 90 -12.13 -7.89 5.88
C GLY A 90 -11.33 -7.19 6.99
N ILE A 91 -10.08 -6.80 6.74
CA ILE A 91 -9.27 -6.03 7.70
C ILE A 91 -9.57 -4.54 7.56
N ILE A 92 -9.70 -3.88 8.72
CA ILE A 92 -9.96 -2.44 8.83
C ILE A 92 -8.95 -1.82 9.79
N TYR A 93 -8.38 -0.67 9.40
CA TYR A 93 -7.49 0.13 10.22
C TYR A 93 -8.09 1.50 10.49
N THR A 94 -7.84 2.03 11.69
CA THR A 94 -8.21 3.41 12.08
C THR A 94 -6.98 4.17 12.58
N PRO A 95 -6.02 4.50 11.69
CA PRO A 95 -4.80 5.20 12.07
C PRO A 95 -5.06 6.67 12.39
N SER A 96 -4.14 7.30 13.12
CA SER A 96 -4.11 8.77 13.29
C SER A 96 -3.66 9.49 12.03
N ASP A 97 -2.73 8.89 11.29
CA ASP A 97 -2.17 9.43 10.06
C ASP A 97 -2.90 8.88 8.83
N PRO A 98 -2.94 9.62 7.70
CA PRO A 98 -3.63 9.21 6.48
C PRO A 98 -2.85 8.16 5.67
N HIS A 99 -2.22 7.19 6.32
CA HIS A 99 -1.48 6.11 5.65
C HIS A 99 -1.55 4.78 6.41
N VAL A 100 -1.52 3.68 5.67
CA VAL A 100 -1.47 2.32 6.22
C VAL A 100 -0.62 1.42 5.34
N SER A 101 0.02 0.42 5.95
CA SER A 101 0.72 -0.66 5.26
C SER A 101 0.05 -1.99 5.60
N HIS A 102 -0.30 -2.77 4.58
CA HIS A 102 -1.04 -4.02 4.73
C HIS A 102 -0.50 -5.10 3.77
N SER A 103 -0.30 -6.31 4.29
CA SER A 103 0.14 -7.48 3.52
C SER A 103 -1.01 -8.46 3.34
N TYR A 104 -1.43 -8.66 2.10
CA TYR A 104 -2.49 -9.61 1.77
C TYR A 104 -1.96 -11.05 1.81
N ILE A 105 -2.85 -11.96 2.22
CA ILE A 105 -2.55 -13.41 2.33
C ILE A 105 -3.07 -14.24 1.16
N LYS A 106 -3.83 -13.62 0.24
CA LYS A 106 -4.26 -14.22 -1.02
C LYS A 106 -4.01 -13.24 -2.15
N ASP A 107 -3.75 -13.77 -3.33
CA ASP A 107 -3.66 -12.99 -4.56
C ASP A 107 -5.05 -12.66 -5.09
N GLY A 108 -5.14 -11.57 -5.84
CA GLY A 108 -6.40 -11.08 -6.39
C GLY A 108 -6.49 -9.57 -6.42
N ASN A 109 -7.64 -9.08 -6.88
CA ASN A 109 -7.98 -7.66 -6.88
C ASN A 109 -8.84 -7.35 -5.67
N TYR A 110 -8.37 -6.43 -4.83
CA TYR A 110 -9.03 -5.94 -3.64
C TYR A 110 -9.59 -4.53 -3.87
N THR A 111 -10.78 -4.27 -3.35
CA THR A 111 -11.34 -2.92 -3.31
C THR A 111 -11.09 -2.33 -1.94
N VAL A 112 -10.16 -1.38 -1.88
CA VAL A 112 -9.84 -0.64 -0.65
C VAL A 112 -10.79 0.54 -0.55
N ASN A 113 -11.46 0.71 0.59
CA ASN A 113 -12.27 1.89 0.89
C ASN A 113 -11.57 2.73 1.96
N VAL A 114 -11.33 4.00 1.63
CA VAL A 114 -10.75 4.99 2.53
C VAL A 114 -11.83 5.98 2.92
N THR A 115 -12.07 6.12 4.21
CA THR A 115 -13.04 7.06 4.79
C THR A 115 -12.31 8.07 5.67
N ALA A 116 -12.69 9.34 5.51
CA ALA A 116 -12.29 10.45 6.36
C ALA A 116 -13.55 11.03 7.02
N ALA A 117 -13.53 11.22 8.33
CA ALA A 117 -14.66 11.81 9.05
C ALA A 117 -14.19 12.77 10.15
N ASN A 118 -14.94 13.84 10.38
CA ASN A 118 -14.82 14.67 11.56
C ASN A 118 -16.22 14.96 12.14
N ALA A 119 -16.32 15.86 13.12
CA ALA A 119 -17.58 16.08 13.83
C ALA A 119 -18.70 16.71 12.97
N VAL A 120 -18.36 17.27 11.80
CA VAL A 120 -19.31 18.01 10.94
C VAL A 120 -19.50 17.38 9.56
N SER A 121 -18.53 16.60 9.08
CA SER A 121 -18.53 16.07 7.72
C SER A 121 -17.86 14.69 7.61
N SER A 122 -18.16 13.98 6.53
CA SER A 122 -17.54 12.70 6.21
C SER A 122 -17.45 12.49 4.69
N GLY A 123 -16.35 11.92 4.22
CA GLY A 123 -16.13 11.55 2.83
C GLY A 123 -15.52 10.16 2.71
N TRP A 124 -15.70 9.52 1.55
CA TRP A 124 -15.06 8.24 1.26
C TRP A 124 -14.64 8.16 -0.21
N THR A 125 -13.62 7.35 -0.48
CA THR A 125 -13.14 7.05 -1.82
C THR A 125 -12.64 5.61 -1.89
N ILE A 126 -12.60 5.04 -3.09
CA ILE A 126 -12.19 3.64 -3.31
C ILE A 126 -11.01 3.53 -4.25
N LEU A 127 -10.19 2.51 -4.01
CA LEU A 127 -9.05 2.14 -4.84
C LEU A 127 -9.11 0.65 -5.17
N THR A 128 -8.63 0.31 -6.36
CA THR A 128 -8.37 -1.08 -6.73
C THR A 128 -6.91 -1.41 -6.45
N VAL A 129 -6.67 -2.39 -5.58
CA VAL A 129 -5.34 -2.92 -5.27
C VAL A 129 -5.22 -4.31 -5.89
N GLN A 130 -4.19 -4.50 -6.71
CA GLN A 130 -3.87 -5.78 -7.33
C GLN A 130 -2.73 -6.44 -6.57
N VAL A 131 -3.00 -7.63 -6.02
CA VAL A 131 -2.01 -8.49 -5.39
C VAL A 131 -1.72 -9.65 -6.33
N PHE A 132 -0.47 -9.84 -6.71
CA PHE A 132 -0.08 -10.88 -7.66
C PHE A 132 0.91 -11.88 -7.06
N VAL A 133 0.93 -13.09 -7.60
CA VAL A 133 1.99 -14.08 -7.40
C VAL A 133 2.78 -14.16 -8.69
N PHE A 134 4.12 -14.12 -8.60
CA PHE A 134 4.96 -14.35 -9.75
C PHE A 134 5.01 -15.84 -10.09
N GLN A 135 5.18 -16.17 -11.37
CA GLN A 135 5.29 -17.53 -11.88
C GLN A 135 6.30 -17.60 -13.01
N VAL A 136 6.85 -18.79 -13.22
CA VAL A 136 7.58 -19.13 -14.44
C VAL A 136 6.55 -19.61 -15.47
N VAL A 137 6.41 -18.85 -16.56
CA VAL A 137 5.41 -19.07 -17.62
C VAL A 137 5.88 -20.14 -18.58
N SER A 138 7.14 -20.08 -19.00
CA SER A 138 7.75 -21.04 -19.91
C SER A 138 9.27 -21.02 -19.79
N MET A 139 9.90 -21.99 -20.45
CA MET A 139 11.36 -22.13 -20.47
C MET A 139 11.80 -22.63 -21.84
N GLU A 140 12.91 -22.07 -22.33
CA GLU A 140 13.55 -22.46 -23.58
C GLU A 140 14.99 -22.92 -23.32
N PRO A 141 15.54 -23.83 -24.14
CA PRO A 141 14.86 -24.52 -25.24
C PRO A 141 13.83 -25.54 -24.74
N SER A 142 12.78 -25.77 -25.55
CA SER A 142 11.84 -26.87 -25.33
C SER A 142 12.25 -28.06 -26.20
N GLY A 143 12.49 -29.22 -25.58
CA GLY A 143 12.83 -30.46 -26.30
C GLY A 143 14.20 -31.04 -25.95
N CYS A 144 14.76 -31.83 -26.88
CA CYS A 144 16.05 -32.49 -26.70
C CYS A 144 17.20 -31.55 -27.06
N VAL A 145 18.28 -31.62 -26.29
CA VAL A 145 19.54 -30.90 -26.51
C VAL A 145 20.69 -31.90 -26.72
N GLN A 146 21.78 -31.45 -27.32
CA GLN A 146 22.93 -32.31 -27.61
C GLN A 146 23.89 -32.38 -26.41
N GLU A 147 24.37 -33.57 -26.06
CA GLU A 147 25.37 -33.74 -25.01
C GLU A 147 26.69 -33.03 -25.36
N ARG A 148 27.42 -32.58 -24.33
CA ARG A 148 28.71 -31.90 -24.44
C ARG A 148 28.68 -30.60 -25.26
N THR A 149 27.50 -30.02 -25.45
CA THR A 149 27.33 -28.69 -26.05
C THR A 149 26.78 -27.72 -25.01
N PRO A 150 27.27 -26.45 -24.99
CA PRO A 150 26.67 -25.42 -24.16
C PRO A 150 25.23 -25.13 -24.60
N VAL A 151 24.29 -25.30 -23.68
CA VAL A 151 22.87 -25.00 -23.86
C VAL A 151 22.53 -23.73 -23.08
N ASN A 152 21.99 -22.73 -23.76
CA ASN A 152 21.51 -21.52 -23.11
C ASN A 152 20.04 -21.69 -22.75
N PHE A 153 19.78 -21.80 -21.46
CA PHE A 153 18.45 -21.80 -20.90
C PHE A 153 17.95 -20.38 -20.69
N GLN A 154 16.68 -20.17 -21.01
CA GLN A 154 15.96 -18.91 -20.83
C GLN A 154 14.64 -19.20 -20.12
N ALA A 155 14.42 -18.60 -18.96
CA ALA A 155 13.11 -18.59 -18.31
C ALA A 155 12.30 -17.36 -18.74
N TRP A 156 11.01 -17.56 -18.94
CA TRP A 156 10.03 -16.49 -19.11
C TRP A 156 9.19 -16.42 -17.84
N VAL A 157 9.23 -15.29 -17.14
CA VAL A 157 8.56 -15.11 -15.85
C VAL A 157 7.57 -13.95 -15.90
N SER A 158 6.54 -14.02 -15.07
CA SER A 158 5.62 -12.90 -14.87
C SER A 158 6.22 -11.86 -13.92
N GLY A 159 5.79 -10.59 -14.06
CA GLY A 159 6.28 -9.49 -13.21
C GLY A 159 7.61 -8.92 -13.71
N ASN A 160 8.34 -8.20 -12.84
CA ASN A 160 9.60 -7.58 -13.21
C ASN A 160 10.77 -8.57 -13.06
N PRO A 161 11.38 -9.08 -14.14
CA PRO A 161 12.43 -10.10 -14.04
C PRO A 161 13.68 -9.63 -13.28
N LEU A 162 13.93 -8.31 -13.19
CA LEU A 162 15.09 -7.73 -12.53
C LEU A 162 15.06 -7.81 -11.01
N THR A 163 13.87 -7.99 -10.41
CA THR A 163 13.69 -8.04 -8.94
C THR A 163 13.70 -9.45 -8.38
N HIS A 164 13.86 -10.46 -9.24
CA HIS A 164 13.77 -11.86 -8.88
C HIS A 164 15.15 -12.53 -8.85
N LEU A 165 15.26 -13.54 -8.00
CA LEU A 165 16.39 -14.42 -7.84
C LEU A 165 16.01 -15.81 -8.37
N TYR A 166 16.87 -16.31 -9.26
CA TYR A 166 16.67 -17.52 -10.05
C TYR A 166 17.67 -18.58 -9.58
N GLU A 167 17.19 -19.63 -8.91
CA GLU A 167 18.01 -20.76 -8.51
C GLU A 167 17.74 -21.96 -9.44
N TRP A 168 18.74 -22.29 -10.24
CA TRP A 168 18.71 -23.34 -11.24
C TRP A 168 19.32 -24.62 -10.70
N SER A 169 18.66 -25.75 -10.95
CA SER A 169 19.21 -27.08 -10.70
C SER A 169 18.95 -27.96 -11.92
N PHE A 170 20.01 -28.40 -12.59
CA PHE A 170 19.91 -29.11 -13.87
C PHE A 170 19.59 -30.60 -13.75
N GLY A 171 19.63 -31.17 -12.54
CA GLY A 171 19.24 -32.56 -12.29
C GLY A 171 20.26 -33.62 -12.74
N ASP A 172 21.45 -33.21 -13.20
CA ASP A 172 22.55 -34.08 -13.64
C ASP A 172 23.64 -34.28 -12.57
N GLY A 173 23.42 -33.74 -11.35
CA GLY A 173 24.38 -33.78 -10.24
C GLY A 173 25.35 -32.60 -10.19
N SER A 174 25.25 -31.65 -11.14
CA SER A 174 25.94 -30.35 -11.05
C SER A 174 25.42 -29.52 -9.85
N PRO A 175 26.25 -28.63 -9.29
CA PRO A 175 25.81 -27.72 -8.24
C PRO A 175 24.76 -26.74 -8.77
N ASN A 176 23.84 -26.31 -7.89
CA ASN A 176 22.85 -25.30 -8.25
C ASN A 176 23.52 -23.96 -8.57
N GLU A 177 22.93 -23.23 -9.51
CA GLU A 177 23.37 -21.88 -9.87
C GLU A 177 22.32 -20.84 -9.49
N THR A 178 22.74 -19.76 -8.82
CA THR A 178 21.85 -18.67 -8.44
C THR A 178 22.21 -17.38 -9.19
N HIS A 179 21.25 -16.83 -9.91
CA HIS A 179 21.40 -15.57 -10.66
C HIS A 179 20.37 -14.54 -10.18
N HIS A 180 20.78 -13.28 -10.03
CA HIS A 180 19.87 -12.19 -9.64
C HIS A 180 19.55 -11.32 -10.86
N GLY A 181 18.27 -11.11 -11.13
CA GLY A 181 17.79 -10.24 -12.20
C GLY A 181 18.03 -10.78 -13.62
N ASN A 182 18.64 -11.96 -13.76
CA ASN A 182 18.92 -12.59 -15.04
C ASN A 182 18.22 -13.96 -15.12
N PRO A 183 17.17 -14.10 -15.96
CA PRO A 183 16.48 -15.36 -16.18
C PRO A 183 17.18 -16.29 -17.18
N SER A 184 18.41 -16.00 -17.60
CA SER A 184 19.20 -16.82 -18.53
C SER A 184 20.37 -17.49 -17.84
N VAL A 185 20.68 -18.73 -18.21
CA VAL A 185 21.86 -19.48 -17.72
C VAL A 185 22.41 -20.40 -18.82
N SER A 186 23.72 -20.64 -18.84
CA SER A 186 24.36 -21.55 -19.80
C SER A 186 24.85 -22.80 -19.06
N HIS A 187 24.43 -23.98 -19.50
CA HIS A 187 24.82 -25.26 -18.90
C HIS A 187 25.21 -26.30 -19.95
N THR A 188 26.09 -27.23 -19.58
CA THR A 188 26.52 -28.32 -20.47
C THR A 188 26.29 -29.67 -19.79
N TYR A 189 25.44 -30.51 -20.38
CA TYR A 189 25.22 -31.88 -19.93
C TYR A 189 26.30 -32.82 -20.47
N TRP A 190 26.96 -33.56 -19.58
CA TRP A 190 28.06 -34.48 -19.94
C TRP A 190 27.60 -35.89 -20.31
N THR A 191 26.37 -36.25 -19.91
CA THR A 191 25.77 -37.56 -20.14
C THR A 191 24.40 -37.40 -20.78
N SER A 192 24.13 -38.23 -21.79
CA SER A 192 22.80 -38.42 -22.36
C SER A 192 21.84 -39.04 -21.34
N GLY A 193 20.55 -38.75 -21.50
CA GLY A 193 19.51 -39.15 -20.56
C GLY A 193 18.46 -38.06 -20.36
N ASN A 194 17.50 -38.34 -19.50
CA ASN A 194 16.49 -37.36 -19.09
C ASN A 194 16.89 -36.78 -17.74
N HIS A 195 17.18 -35.48 -17.73
CA HIS A 195 17.56 -34.75 -16.53
C HIS A 195 16.38 -33.89 -16.05
N HIS A 196 16.18 -33.86 -14.73
CA HIS A 196 15.07 -33.13 -14.13
C HIS A 196 15.50 -31.70 -13.79
N LEU A 197 15.27 -30.79 -14.73
CA LEU A 197 15.55 -29.38 -14.56
C LEU A 197 14.51 -28.76 -13.62
N SER A 198 14.99 -28.07 -12.59
CA SER A 198 14.16 -27.26 -11.72
C SER A 198 14.67 -25.83 -11.64
N LEU A 199 13.73 -24.89 -11.63
CA LEU A 199 13.99 -23.48 -11.39
C LEU A 199 13.14 -23.03 -10.21
N LEU A 200 13.81 -22.60 -9.16
CA LEU A 200 13.20 -21.92 -8.03
C LEU A 200 13.32 -20.41 -8.23
N LEU A 201 12.18 -19.77 -8.43
CA LEU A 201 12.05 -18.32 -8.53
C LEU A 201 11.67 -17.77 -7.15
N SER A 202 12.38 -16.74 -6.70
CA SER A 202 12.09 -16.00 -5.47
C SER A 202 12.23 -14.50 -5.71
N SER A 203 11.63 -13.68 -4.85
CA SER A 203 11.73 -12.22 -4.93
C SER A 203 12.67 -11.68 -3.85
N GLY A 204 13.37 -10.57 -4.14
CA GLY A 204 14.09 -9.82 -3.12
C GLY A 204 13.17 -9.06 -2.15
N VAL A 205 11.90 -8.87 -2.53
CA VAL A 205 10.93 -8.05 -1.78
C VAL A 205 10.33 -8.83 -0.61
N ASN A 206 10.01 -10.11 -0.82
CA ASN A 206 9.63 -11.01 0.26
C ASN A 206 10.24 -12.41 0.06
N LYS A 207 10.52 -13.10 1.17
CA LYS A 207 11.11 -14.46 1.17
C LYS A 207 10.06 -15.58 1.20
N ALA A 208 8.79 -15.23 1.31
CA ALA A 208 7.70 -16.19 1.56
C ALA A 208 7.14 -16.77 0.27
N THR A 209 7.01 -15.94 -0.77
CA THR A 209 6.61 -16.38 -2.10
C THR A 209 7.79 -17.04 -2.79
N LYS A 210 7.50 -18.20 -3.37
CA LYS A 210 8.43 -18.98 -4.18
C LYS A 210 7.61 -19.60 -5.29
N ALA A 211 8.12 -19.55 -6.51
CA ALA A 211 7.53 -20.26 -7.63
C ALA A 211 8.53 -21.31 -8.10
N ASN A 212 8.07 -22.57 -8.11
CA ASN A 212 8.86 -23.67 -8.62
C ASN A 212 8.39 -24.01 -10.03
N PHE A 213 9.35 -24.23 -10.91
CA PHE A 213 9.12 -24.76 -12.24
C PHE A 213 9.94 -26.02 -12.42
N PHE A 214 9.33 -27.02 -13.05
CA PHE A 214 9.96 -28.31 -13.33
C PHE A 214 9.79 -28.65 -14.80
N SER A 215 10.86 -29.10 -15.42
CA SER A 215 10.86 -29.59 -16.79
C SER A 215 11.83 -30.76 -16.94
N TRP A 216 11.52 -31.66 -17.88
CA TRP A 216 12.46 -32.70 -18.28
C TRP A 216 13.27 -32.21 -19.47
N VAL A 217 14.59 -32.24 -19.32
CA VAL A 217 15.52 -31.98 -20.42
C VAL A 217 16.00 -33.32 -20.95
N CYS A 218 15.62 -33.63 -22.19
CA CYS A 218 16.14 -34.77 -22.92
C CYS A 218 17.52 -34.42 -23.47
N VAL A 219 18.53 -35.23 -23.19
CA VAL A 219 19.89 -35.04 -23.72
C VAL A 219 20.24 -36.23 -24.60
N GLN A 220 20.59 -35.94 -25.85
CA GLN A 220 20.93 -36.93 -26.86
C GLN A 220 22.42 -36.84 -27.27
N PRO A 221 23.02 -37.95 -27.73
CA PRO A 221 24.37 -37.98 -28.29
C PRO A 221 24.59 -36.99 -29.44
#